data_AF-W8YTH0-F1
#
_entry.id   AF-W8YTH0-F1
#
_cell.length_a   1.000
_cell.length_b   1.000
_cell.length_c   1.000
_cell.angle_alpha   90.00
_cell.angle_beta   90.00
_cell.angle_gamma   90.00
#
_symmetry.space_group_name_H-M   'P 1'
#
loop_
_entity.id
_entity.type
_entity.pdbx_description
1 polymer ?
#
loop_
_entity_poly.entity_id
_entity_poly.type
_entity_poly.pdbx_seq_one_letter_code
_entity_poly.pdbx_strand_id
1 'polypeptide(L)'
;MTLAVIGVLGVGLQNILLAFILMKWAWFARIVRSSVRQIADADYVRFARTLDTGSLAILFRHILPVCVPELAVVASSSFGSTLLQVSGLSFLGLGIQAPQAEWGMMLSEARQSMFSRPELMLAPGLMIVLAVSAVNFLSDAMQQAVDPQAGSSKRHQPERAEAALIGREVA
;
A
#
# COMPACT_ATOMS: atom_id res chain seq x y z
N MET A 1 0.66 -14.57 11.36
CA MET A 1 -0.17 -15.42 10.48
C MET A 1 0.58 -15.88 9.25
N THR A 2 1.28 -15.00 8.52
CA THR A 2 2.09 -15.38 7.34
C THR A 2 3.11 -16.49 7.64
N LEU A 3 3.83 -16.40 8.77
CA LEU A 3 4.78 -17.44 9.21
C LEU A 3 4.12 -18.82 9.41
N ALA A 4 2.90 -18.86 9.96
CA ALA A 4 2.17 -20.11 10.19
C ALA A 4 1.73 -20.75 8.86
N VAL A 5 1.26 -19.93 7.92
CA VAL A 5 0.87 -20.38 6.58
C VAL A 5 2.09 -20.91 5.81
N ILE A 6 3.22 -20.21 5.83
CA ILE A 6 4.46 -20.65 5.17
C ILE A 6 5.00 -21.94 5.84
N GLY A 7 4.90 -22.05 7.17
CA GLY A 7 5.28 -23.26 7.89
C GLY A 7 4.50 -24.51 7.46
N VAL A 8 3.24 -24.34 7.03
CA VAL A 8 2.40 -25.44 6.52
C VAL A 8 2.67 -25.72 5.03
N LEU A 9 2.83 -24.69 4.20
CA LEU A 9 3.06 -24.87 2.75
C LEU A 9 4.49 -25.29 2.40
N GLY A 10 5.45 -25.08 3.30
CA GLY A 10 6.87 -25.32 3.06
C GLY A 10 7.61 -24.08 2.54
N VAL A 11 8.94 -24.12 2.69
CA VAL A 11 9.86 -23.02 2.34
C VAL A 11 9.94 -22.83 0.82
N GLY A 12 9.88 -21.58 0.35
CA GLY A 12 10.07 -21.24 -1.06
C GLY A 12 9.36 -19.96 -1.49
N LEU A 13 9.91 -19.28 -2.50
CA LEU A 13 9.37 -18.02 -3.03
C LEU A 13 7.92 -18.17 -3.51
N GLN A 14 7.63 -19.23 -4.26
CA GLN A 14 6.31 -19.46 -4.82
C GLN A 14 5.26 -19.62 -3.72
N ASN A 15 5.60 -20.34 -2.65
CA ASN A 15 4.72 -20.55 -1.50
C ASN A 15 4.49 -19.26 -0.72
N ILE A 16 5.53 -18.43 -0.56
CA ILE A 16 5.39 -17.09 0.02
C ILE A 16 4.43 -16.26 -0.83
N LEU A 17 4.66 -16.16 -2.14
CA LEU A 17 3.82 -15.36 -3.03
C LEU A 17 2.37 -15.84 -3.01
N LEU A 18 2.13 -17.15 -3.08
CA LEU A 18 0.79 -17.74 -2.94
C LEU A 18 0.15 -17.41 -1.60
N ALA A 19 0.88 -17.52 -0.49
CA ALA A 19 0.37 -17.19 0.84
C ALA A 19 -0.03 -15.70 0.93
N PHE A 20 0.75 -14.79 0.36
CA PHE A 20 0.42 -13.37 0.32
C PHE A 20 -0.81 -13.09 -0.53
N ILE A 21 -0.93 -13.71 -1.71
CA ILE A 21 -2.10 -13.56 -2.59
C ILE A 21 -3.36 -14.06 -1.86
N LEU A 22 -3.33 -15.29 -1.33
CA LEU A 22 -4.45 -15.90 -0.63
C LEU A 22 -4.85 -15.16 0.65
N MET A 23 -3.93 -14.42 1.26
CA MET A 23 -4.26 -13.63 2.46
C MET A 23 -4.78 -12.24 2.11
N LYS A 24 -4.23 -11.59 1.07
CA LYS A 24 -4.60 -10.21 0.72
C LYS A 24 -5.79 -10.12 -0.23
N TRP A 25 -6.12 -11.16 -1.02
CA TRP A 25 -7.18 -11.07 -2.03
C TRP A 25 -8.54 -10.69 -1.43
N ALA A 26 -8.94 -11.28 -0.30
CA ALA A 26 -10.22 -11.02 0.33
C ALA A 26 -10.33 -9.57 0.83
N TRP A 27 -9.24 -9.03 1.36
CA TRP A 27 -9.16 -7.64 1.80
C TRP A 27 -9.25 -6.67 0.62
N PHE A 28 -8.50 -6.93 -0.47
CA PHE A 28 -8.59 -6.15 -1.70
C PHE A 28 -9.99 -6.21 -2.31
N ALA A 29 -10.60 -7.40 -2.41
CA ALA A 29 -11.95 -7.57 -2.92
C ALA A 29 -12.98 -6.79 -2.09
N ARG A 30 -12.81 -6.75 -0.76
CA ARG A 30 -13.66 -5.96 0.14
C ARG A 30 -13.54 -4.45 -0.15
N ILE A 31 -12.32 -3.95 -0.37
CA ILE A 31 -12.06 -2.54 -0.69
C ILE A 31 -12.66 -2.15 -2.04
N VAL A 32 -12.43 -2.96 -3.07
CA VAL A 32 -13.00 -2.75 -4.39
C VAL A 32 -14.53 -2.70 -4.28
N ARG A 33 -15.13 -3.66 -3.56
CA ARG A 33 -16.58 -3.70 -3.35
C ARG A 33 -17.10 -2.46 -2.63
N SER A 34 -16.40 -1.96 -1.60
CA SER A 34 -16.84 -0.76 -0.89
C SER A 34 -16.77 0.49 -1.76
N SER A 35 -15.67 0.69 -2.50
CA SER A 35 -15.50 1.84 -3.40
C SER A 35 -16.53 1.80 -4.54
N VAL A 36 -16.72 0.63 -5.16
CA VAL A 36 -17.75 0.43 -6.21
C VAL A 36 -19.15 0.74 -5.68
N ARG A 37 -19.50 0.30 -4.46
CA ARG A 37 -20.83 0.58 -3.89
C ARG A 37 -21.04 2.07 -3.62
N GLN A 38 -20.02 2.75 -3.09
CA GLN A 38 -20.07 4.19 -2.84
C GLN A 38 -20.34 4.97 -4.14
N ILE A 39 -19.65 4.62 -5.22
CA ILE A 39 -19.83 5.27 -6.53
C ILE A 39 -21.15 4.86 -7.19
N ALA A 40 -21.57 3.61 -7.03
CA ALA A 40 -22.85 3.14 -7.56
C ALA A 40 -24.07 3.83 -6.95
N ASP A 41 -23.94 4.40 -5.74
CA ASP A 41 -24.97 5.18 -5.07
C ASP A 41 -24.95 6.69 -5.42
N ALA A 42 -23.98 7.14 -6.23
CA ALA A 42 -23.90 8.53 -6.66
C ALA A 42 -25.01 8.93 -7.63
N ASP A 43 -25.48 10.18 -7.55
CA ASP A 43 -26.63 10.68 -8.31
C ASP A 43 -26.45 10.54 -9.82
N TYR A 44 -25.25 10.82 -10.35
CA TYR A 44 -24.97 10.69 -11.79
C TYR A 44 -25.11 9.24 -12.30
N VAL A 45 -24.78 8.24 -11.47
CA VAL A 45 -24.97 6.83 -11.80
C VAL A 45 -26.45 6.47 -11.76
N ARG A 46 -27.21 7.01 -10.80
CA ARG A 46 -28.66 6.82 -10.72
C ARG A 46 -29.37 7.40 -11.93
N PHE A 47 -29.00 8.60 -12.39
CA PHE A 47 -29.53 9.18 -13.62
C PHE A 47 -29.18 8.34 -14.85
N ALA A 48 -27.94 7.86 -14.99
CA ALA A 48 -27.57 7.00 -16.11
C ALA A 48 -28.40 5.70 -16.17
N ARG A 49 -28.80 5.13 -15.02
CA ARG A 49 -29.70 3.97 -14.98
C ARG A 49 -31.11 4.30 -15.46
N THR A 50 -31.62 5.51 -15.24
CA THR A 50 -32.94 5.92 -15.76
C THR A 50 -32.97 6.07 -17.28
N LEU A 51 -31.81 6.24 -17.90
CA LEU A 51 -31.65 6.34 -19.36
C LEU A 51 -31.46 4.96 -20.04
N ASP A 52 -31.88 3.87 -19.37
CA ASP A 52 -31.76 2.48 -19.84
C ASP A 52 -30.33 2.08 -20.27
N THR A 53 -29.32 2.71 -19.65
CA THR A 53 -27.93 2.36 -19.93
C THR A 53 -27.59 1.02 -19.28
N GLY A 54 -27.12 0.05 -20.07
CA GLY A 54 -26.79 -1.29 -19.58
C GLY A 54 -25.76 -1.28 -18.43
N SER A 55 -25.94 -2.16 -17.44
CA SER A 55 -25.09 -2.25 -16.24
C SER A 55 -23.59 -2.38 -16.54
N LEU A 56 -23.23 -3.10 -17.60
CA LEU A 56 -21.83 -3.26 -18.06
C LEU A 56 -21.26 -1.93 -18.57
N ALA A 57 -22.03 -1.15 -19.33
CA ALA A 57 -21.59 0.16 -19.81
C ALA A 57 -21.41 1.15 -18.65
N ILE A 58 -22.30 1.11 -17.65
CA ILE A 58 -22.15 1.92 -16.42
C ILE A 58 -20.88 1.53 -15.67
N LEU A 59 -20.63 0.22 -15.51
CA LEU A 59 -19.44 -0.28 -14.82
C LEU A 59 -18.15 0.21 -15.48
N PHE A 60 -17.96 -0.03 -16.78
CA PHE A 60 -16.70 0.29 -17.46
C PHE A 60 -16.51 1.78 -17.76
N ARG A 61 -17.59 2.54 -17.97
CA ARG A 61 -17.50 3.95 -18.39
C ARG A 61 -17.63 4.94 -17.24
N HIS A 62 -18.31 4.58 -16.15
CA HIS A 62 -18.58 5.49 -15.04
C HIS A 62 -17.90 5.05 -13.75
N ILE A 63 -17.98 3.77 -13.38
CA ILE A 63 -17.50 3.30 -12.08
C ILE A 63 -15.99 3.01 -12.11
N LEU A 64 -15.56 2.17 -13.05
CA LEU A 64 -14.18 1.71 -13.16
C LEU A 64 -13.15 2.85 -13.29
N PRO A 65 -13.31 3.85 -14.19
CA PRO A 65 -12.34 4.94 -14.31
C PRO A 65 -12.25 5.81 -13.04
N VAL A 66 -13.31 5.87 -12.23
CA VAL A 66 -13.33 6.64 -10.97
C VAL A 66 -12.66 5.84 -9.84
N CYS A 67 -12.87 4.52 -9.76
CA CYS A 67 -12.23 3.67 -8.74
C CYS A 67 -10.74 3.43 -8.98
N VAL A 68 -10.29 3.34 -10.24
CA VAL A 68 -8.92 2.89 -10.59
C VAL A 68 -7.81 3.70 -9.89
N PRO A 69 -7.86 5.05 -9.84
CA PRO A 69 -6.83 5.83 -9.14
C PRO A 69 -6.75 5.52 -7.65
N GLU A 70 -7.90 5.41 -6.96
CA GLU A 70 -7.97 5.04 -5.54
C GLU A 70 -7.38 3.64 -5.30
N LEU A 71 -7.75 2.68 -6.16
CA LEU A 71 -7.24 1.31 -6.08
C LEU A 71 -5.74 1.23 -6.35
N ALA A 72 -5.22 2.04 -7.28
CA ALA A 72 -3.80 2.10 -7.59
C ALA A 72 -2.98 2.61 -6.39
N VAL A 73 -3.48 3.62 -5.66
CA VAL A 73 -2.85 4.11 -4.42
C VAL A 73 -2.83 3.01 -3.36
N VAL A 74 -3.97 2.37 -3.09
CA VAL A 74 -4.06 1.30 -2.09
C VAL A 74 -3.15 0.12 -2.43
N ALA A 75 -3.09 -0.26 -3.72
CA ALA A 75 -2.21 -1.31 -4.20
C ALA A 75 -0.73 -0.96 -4.03
N SER A 76 -0.35 0.27 -4.34
CA SER A 76 1.04 0.75 -4.21
C SER A 76 1.51 0.78 -2.76
N SER A 77 0.69 1.32 -1.85
CA SER A 77 0.97 1.30 -0.40
C SER A 77 1.12 -0.13 0.12
N SER A 78 0.23 -1.00 -0.33
CA SER A 78 0.26 -2.42 -0.02
C SER A 78 1.53 -3.12 -0.51
N PHE A 79 2.08 -2.70 -1.64
CA PHE A 79 3.26 -3.31 -2.25
C PHE A 79 4.52 -3.06 -1.40
N GLY A 80 4.74 -1.83 -0.93
CA GLY A 80 5.89 -1.50 -0.06
C GLY A 80 5.92 -2.33 1.23
N SER A 81 4.75 -2.47 1.88
CA SER A 81 4.60 -3.30 3.08
C SER A 81 4.85 -4.79 2.80
N THR A 82 4.39 -5.30 1.66
CA THR A 82 4.61 -6.69 1.26
C THR A 82 6.07 -6.96 0.93
N LEU A 83 6.76 -6.06 0.22
CA LEU A 83 8.17 -6.17 -0.10
C LEU A 83 9.04 -6.30 1.16
N LEU A 84 8.77 -5.47 2.17
CA LEU A 84 9.48 -5.52 3.45
C LEU A 84 9.24 -6.86 4.17
N GLN A 85 8.01 -7.37 4.18
CA GLN A 85 7.70 -8.66 4.78
C GLN A 85 8.38 -9.82 4.06
N VAL A 86 8.37 -9.83 2.72
CA VAL A 86 9.06 -10.86 1.92
C VAL A 86 10.56 -10.82 2.19
N SER A 87 11.17 -9.63 2.23
CA SER A 87 12.59 -9.47 2.57
C SER A 87 12.91 -9.99 3.96
N GLY A 88 12.06 -9.69 4.96
CA GLY A 88 12.21 -10.21 6.32
C GLY A 88 12.07 -11.73 6.41
N LEU A 89 11.14 -12.32 5.66
CA LEU A 89 11.00 -13.78 5.58
C LEU A 89 12.20 -14.45 4.90
N SER A 90 12.73 -13.83 3.85
CA SER A 90 13.93 -14.31 3.17
C SER A 90 15.17 -14.20 4.07
N PHE A 91 15.26 -13.16 4.88
CA PHE A 91 16.29 -13.02 5.92
C PHE A 91 16.20 -14.11 7.00
N LEU A 92 15.00 -14.59 7.32
CA LEU A 92 14.78 -15.73 8.21
C LEU A 92 15.02 -17.09 7.54
N GLY A 93 15.46 -17.12 6.27
CA GLY A 93 15.73 -18.35 5.54
C GLY A 93 14.49 -19.06 4.98
N LEU A 94 13.31 -18.42 5.05
CA LEU A 94 12.05 -18.98 4.54
C LEU A 94 11.80 -18.63 3.06
N GLY A 95 12.68 -17.82 2.47
CA GLY A 95 12.55 -17.26 1.13
C GLY A 95 13.29 -18.01 0.04
N ILE A 96 13.94 -17.24 -0.84
CA ILE A 96 14.68 -17.75 -1.98
C ILE A 96 15.99 -18.34 -1.48
N GLN A 97 16.27 -19.59 -1.87
CA GLN A 97 17.54 -20.22 -1.58
C GLN A 97 18.59 -19.83 -2.63
N ALA A 98 19.87 -19.85 -2.25
CA ALA A 98 20.98 -19.74 -3.19
C ALA A 98 20.75 -20.74 -4.35
N PRO A 99 20.99 -20.36 -5.63
CA PRO A 99 21.96 -19.38 -6.14
C PRO A 99 21.40 -18.01 -6.56
N GLN A 100 20.10 -17.75 -6.39
CA GLN A 100 19.52 -16.47 -6.84
C GLN A 100 19.82 -15.34 -5.85
N ALA A 101 20.32 -14.21 -6.37
CA ALA A 101 20.71 -13.07 -5.56
C ALA A 101 19.47 -12.31 -5.07
N GLU A 102 19.25 -12.36 -3.76
CA GLU A 102 18.10 -11.76 -3.09
C GLU A 102 18.53 -10.99 -1.85
N TRP A 103 18.15 -9.71 -1.77
CA TRP A 103 18.69 -8.80 -0.75
C TRP A 103 18.41 -9.30 0.68
N GLY A 104 17.25 -9.91 0.93
CA GLY A 104 16.93 -10.49 2.23
C GLY A 104 17.82 -11.69 2.60
N MET A 105 18.13 -12.56 1.63
CA MET A 105 19.04 -13.70 1.85
C MET A 105 20.49 -13.23 2.00
N MET A 106 20.93 -12.28 1.17
CA MET A 106 22.25 -11.66 1.27
C MET A 106 22.49 -11.04 2.66
N LEU A 107 21.46 -10.42 3.23
CA LEU A 107 21.52 -9.90 4.60
C LEU A 107 21.65 -11.02 5.65
N SER A 108 21.04 -12.18 5.40
CA SER A 108 21.13 -13.36 6.28
C SER A 108 22.53 -13.96 6.27
N GLU A 109 23.12 -14.11 5.07
CA GLU A 109 24.48 -14.62 4.88
C GLU A 109 25.52 -13.66 5.49
N ALA A 110 25.34 -12.35 5.29
CA ALA A 110 26.22 -11.33 5.85
C ALA A 110 26.24 -11.32 7.39
N ARG A 111 25.20 -11.84 8.06
CA ARG A 111 25.14 -11.95 9.53
C ARG A 111 26.33 -12.72 10.10
N GLN A 112 26.79 -13.78 9.42
CA GLN A 112 27.92 -14.60 9.87
C GLN A 112 29.25 -13.83 9.82
N SER A 113 29.36 -12.89 8.89
CA SER A 113 30.55 -12.05 8.70
C SER A 113 30.40 -10.65 9.28
N MET A 114 29.39 -10.40 10.13
CA MET A 114 29.08 -9.05 10.62
C MET A 114 30.24 -8.41 11.38
N PHE A 115 30.98 -9.19 12.18
CA PHE A 115 32.12 -8.70 12.96
C PHE A 115 33.41 -8.58 12.15
N SER A 116 33.53 -9.31 11.03
CA SER A 116 34.73 -9.33 10.20
C SER A 116 34.65 -8.41 8.99
N ARG A 117 33.47 -8.28 8.38
CA ARG A 117 33.19 -7.52 7.15
C ARG A 117 31.78 -6.91 7.18
N PRO A 118 31.56 -5.86 7.98
CA PRO A 118 30.25 -5.21 8.10
C PRO A 118 29.73 -4.61 6.78
N GLU A 119 30.62 -4.30 5.83
CA GLU A 119 30.28 -3.78 4.51
C GLU A 119 29.35 -4.70 3.71
N LEU A 120 29.46 -6.02 3.91
CA LEU A 120 28.62 -7.02 3.24
C LEU A 120 27.16 -6.98 3.72
N MET A 121 26.93 -6.50 4.94
CA MET A 121 25.59 -6.37 5.51
C MET A 121 24.95 -5.03 5.15
N LEU A 122 25.77 -3.96 5.12
CA LEU A 122 25.30 -2.60 4.85
C LEU A 122 24.74 -2.44 3.44
N ALA A 123 25.36 -3.06 2.43
CA ALA A 123 24.93 -2.95 1.05
C ALA A 123 23.47 -3.44 0.82
N PRO A 124 23.10 -4.70 1.12
CA PRO A 124 21.72 -5.17 0.94
C PRO A 124 20.74 -4.46 1.89
N GLY A 125 21.16 -4.11 3.10
CA GLY A 125 20.32 -3.39 4.06
C GLY A 125 19.90 -2.00 3.54
N LEU A 126 20.86 -1.21 3.04
CA LEU A 126 20.58 0.10 2.47
C LEU A 126 19.71 0.01 1.21
N MET A 127 19.94 -0.99 0.35
CA MET A 127 19.12 -1.20 -0.84
C MET A 127 17.65 -1.48 -0.50
N ILE A 128 17.38 -2.32 0.50
CA ILE A 128 16.01 -2.59 0.96
C ILE A 128 15.38 -1.31 1.51
N VAL A 129 16.09 -0.56 2.37
CA VAL A 129 15.58 0.69 2.94
C VAL A 129 15.25 1.69 1.84
N LEU A 130 16.17 1.93 0.90
CA LEU A 130 15.96 2.87 -0.20
C LEU A 130 14.80 2.44 -1.10
N ALA A 131 14.70 1.15 -1.46
CA ALA A 131 13.63 0.64 -2.30
C ALA A 131 12.26 0.79 -1.62
N VAL A 132 12.15 0.40 -0.34
CA VAL A 132 10.90 0.49 0.42
C VAL A 132 10.51 1.96 0.64
N SER A 133 11.46 2.82 0.99
CA SER A 133 11.22 4.25 1.13
C SER A 133 10.78 4.90 -0.17
N ALA A 134 11.41 4.57 -1.30
CA ALA A 134 11.03 5.09 -2.61
C ALA A 134 9.60 4.69 -2.99
N VAL A 135 9.23 3.43 -2.78
CA VAL A 135 7.85 2.95 -3.02
C VAL A 135 6.84 3.62 -2.09
N ASN A 136 7.16 3.79 -0.82
CA ASN A 136 6.27 4.45 0.14
C ASN A 136 6.06 5.93 -0.24
N PHE A 137 7.13 6.67 -0.54
CA PHE A 137 7.00 8.06 -0.96
C PHE A 137 6.26 8.21 -2.29
N LEU A 138 6.46 7.28 -3.23
CA LEU A 138 5.67 7.25 -4.46
C LEU A 138 4.18 7.03 -4.17
N SER A 139 3.85 6.10 -3.27
CA SER A 139 2.48 5.87 -2.83
C SER A 139 1.86 7.11 -2.19
N ASP A 140 2.60 7.81 -1.33
CA ASP A 140 2.13 9.04 -0.67
C ASP A 140 1.91 10.17 -1.68
N ALA A 141 2.79 10.28 -2.68
CA ALA A 141 2.64 11.24 -3.77
C ALA A 141 1.41 10.93 -4.64
N MET A 142 1.17 9.65 -4.96
CA MET A 142 -0.04 9.24 -5.67
C MET A 142 -1.30 9.51 -4.84
N GLN A 143 -1.26 9.28 -3.53
CA GLN A 143 -2.40 9.57 -2.66
C GLN A 143 -2.74 11.06 -2.65
N GLN A 144 -1.72 11.93 -2.56
CA GLN A 144 -1.90 13.38 -2.63
C GLN A 144 -2.44 13.85 -3.99
N ALA A 145 -2.05 13.20 -5.10
CA ALA A 145 -2.56 13.52 -6.41
C ALA A 145 -4.03 13.09 -6.61
N VAL A 146 -4.43 11.98 -5.97
CA VAL A 146 -5.80 11.44 -6.07
C VAL A 146 -6.77 12.13 -5.11
N ASP A 147 -6.31 12.64 -3.96
CA ASP A 147 -7.14 13.37 -3.00
C ASP A 147 -6.72 14.86 -2.86
N PRO A 148 -7.35 15.78 -3.63
CA PRO A 148 -7.08 17.22 -3.55
C PRO A 148 -7.49 17.85 -2.20
N GLN A 149 -8.33 17.20 -1.39
CA GLN A 149 -8.86 17.80 -0.16
C GLN A 149 -7.86 17.74 1.00
N ALA A 150 -6.90 16.80 0.97
CA ALA A 150 -5.86 16.67 1.98
C ALA A 150 -4.95 17.92 2.10
N GLY A 151 -4.84 18.72 1.04
CA GLY A 151 -4.08 19.99 1.03
C GLY A 151 -4.86 21.21 1.56
N SER A 152 -6.20 21.17 1.59
CA SER A 152 -7.04 22.34 1.88
C SER A 152 -7.33 22.52 3.38
N SER A 153 -7.28 21.42 4.17
CA SER A 153 -7.64 21.44 5.60
C SER A 153 -6.65 22.22 6.48
N LYS A 154 -5.40 22.45 6.02
CA LYS A 154 -4.41 23.22 6.80
C LYS A 154 -4.56 24.75 6.72
N ARG A 155 -5.46 25.29 5.88
CA ARG A 155 -5.52 26.75 5.62
C ARG A 155 -6.57 27.53 6.43
N HIS A 156 -7.49 26.87 7.15
CA HIS A 156 -8.60 27.56 7.85
C HIS A 156 -8.50 27.59 9.40
N GLN A 157 -7.41 27.09 9.98
CA GLN A 157 -7.25 27.06 11.45
C GLN A 157 -6.57 28.30 12.11
N PRO A 158 -5.89 29.25 11.43
CA PRO A 158 -5.29 30.38 12.15
C PRO A 158 -6.31 31.48 12.53
N GLU A 159 -7.31 31.78 11.70
CA GLU A 159 -8.23 32.91 11.96
C GLU A 159 -9.22 32.65 13.10
N ARG A 160 -9.61 31.39 13.35
CA ARG A 160 -10.52 31.06 14.47
C ARG A 160 -9.85 31.16 15.84
N ALA A 161 -8.51 31.02 15.91
CA ALA A 161 -7.76 31.18 17.15
C ALA A 161 -7.58 32.66 17.50
N GLU A 162 -7.33 33.54 16.52
CA GLU A 162 -7.30 35.00 16.73
C GLU A 162 -8.68 35.56 17.11
N ALA A 163 -9.76 35.12 16.46
CA ALA A 163 -11.11 35.57 16.80
C ALA A 163 -11.53 35.20 18.23
N ALA A 164 -11.06 34.07 18.76
CA ALA A 164 -11.33 33.64 20.13
C ALA A 164 -10.53 34.39 21.20
N LEU A 165 -9.36 34.93 20.83
CA LEU A 165 -8.54 35.76 21.72
C LEU A 165 -9.07 37.19 21.80
N ILE A 166 -9.47 37.77 20.66
CA ILE A 166 -10.05 39.11 20.59
C ILE A 166 -11.38 39.18 21.37
N GLY A 167 -12.20 38.13 21.34
CA GLY A 167 -13.45 38.07 22.11
C GLY A 167 -13.30 38.00 23.63
N ARG A 168 -12.11 37.66 24.16
CA ARG A 168 -11.82 37.62 25.60
C ARG A 168 -11.23 38.92 26.15
N GLU A 169 -10.77 39.83 25.30
CA GLU A 169 -10.20 41.12 25.73
C GLU A 169 -11.25 42.25 25.80
N VAL A 170 -12.47 42.00 25.32
CA VAL A 170 -13.56 43.00 25.24
C VAL A 170 -14.72 42.69 26.21
N ALA A 171 -14.59 41.69 27.07
CA ALA A 171 -15.55 41.32 28.11
C ALA A 171 -14.92 41.43 29.51
#